data_AF-A0A442HJ60-F1
#
_entry.id   AF-A0A442HJ60-F1
#
_cell.length_a   1.000
_cell.length_b   1.000
_cell.length_c   1.000
_cell.angle_alpha   90.00
_cell.angle_beta   90.00
_cell.angle_gamma   90.00
#
_symmetry.space_group_name_H-M   'P 1'
#
loop_
_entity.id
_entity.type
_entity.pdbx_description
1 polymer ?
#
loop_
_entity_poly.entity_id
_entity_poly.type
_entity_poly.pdbx_seq_one_letter_code
_entity_poly.pdbx_strand_id
1 'polypeptide(L)'
;MRGLRHATPAGVLHQGNNRMKNALKASSSAALERTFRSARADLDAIRDRIADLQAERAKVEFMPRDLGTIEKEVDQAIEAAIRNRPLFFPFLLRQEPHYLPVIGAFNKSFEMNAFGVFAALDAPRLKAAIMATMPTDGLTQESRSAQLARLDAEILSAEIAEEVACRELELALGTDMPRRADVNPAILLAPDVEIGLEVETVDEAR
;
A
#
# COMPACT_ATOMS: atom_id res chain seq x y z
N MET A 1 73.82 25.29 -60.19
CA MET A 1 72.54 24.54 -60.12
C MET A 1 72.24 24.22 -58.67
N ARG A 2 71.31 24.96 -58.04
CA ARG A 2 70.91 24.80 -56.63
C ARG A 2 69.59 24.03 -56.59
N GLY A 3 69.60 22.84 -55.98
CA GLY A 3 68.43 21.99 -55.82
C GLY A 3 67.55 22.45 -54.68
N LEU A 4 66.32 22.87 -54.99
CA LEU A 4 65.24 23.11 -54.04
C LEU A 4 64.67 21.77 -53.58
N ARG A 5 64.95 21.39 -52.32
CA ARG A 5 64.27 20.27 -51.65
C ARG A 5 63.07 20.83 -50.91
N HIS A 6 61.87 20.57 -51.43
CA HIS A 6 60.61 20.82 -50.72
C HIS A 6 60.44 19.76 -49.63
N ALA A 7 60.54 20.18 -48.37
CA ALA A 7 60.21 19.34 -47.21
C ALA A 7 58.68 19.30 -47.06
N THR A 8 58.09 18.13 -47.32
CA THR A 8 56.68 17.86 -47.04
C THR A 8 56.48 17.75 -45.52
N PRO A 9 55.60 18.55 -44.89
CA PRO A 9 55.36 18.45 -43.46
C PRO A 9 54.55 17.18 -43.13
N ALA A 10 55.26 16.14 -42.70
CA ALA A 10 54.69 14.84 -42.32
C ALA A 10 53.84 14.86 -41.01
N GLY A 11 53.52 16.04 -40.46
CA GLY A 11 52.96 16.18 -39.10
C GLY A 11 51.44 16.34 -38.97
N VAL A 12 50.68 16.52 -40.06
CA VAL A 12 49.28 16.99 -39.96
C VAL A 12 48.25 15.84 -39.88
N LEU A 13 48.57 14.65 -40.39
CA LEU A 13 47.59 13.55 -40.48
C LEU A 13 47.31 12.81 -39.15
N HIS A 14 48.20 12.92 -38.15
CA HIS A 14 48.01 12.20 -36.89
C HIS A 14 47.12 12.93 -35.87
N GLN A 15 46.99 14.26 -35.95
CA GLN A 15 46.12 15.03 -35.04
C GLN A 15 44.61 14.84 -35.31
N GLY A 16 44.22 14.49 -36.55
CA GLY A 16 42.81 14.26 -36.91
C GLY A 16 42.20 13.03 -36.24
N ASN A 17 42.95 11.92 -36.18
CA ASN A 17 42.45 10.64 -35.65
C ASN A 17 42.13 10.67 -34.15
N ASN A 18 42.86 11.46 -33.37
CA ASN A 18 42.61 11.57 -31.92
C ASN A 18 41.35 12.39 -31.60
N ARG A 19 41.06 13.44 -32.39
CA ARG A 19 39.86 14.26 -32.20
C ARG A 19 38.58 13.46 -32.48
N MET A 20 38.57 12.67 -33.54
CA MET A 20 37.41 11.85 -33.91
C MET A 20 37.12 10.75 -32.88
N LYS A 21 38.17 10.06 -32.37
CA LYS A 21 38.03 9.06 -31.31
C LYS A 21 37.52 9.65 -30.00
N ASN A 22 37.98 10.85 -29.62
CA ASN A 22 37.52 11.52 -28.42
C ASN A 22 36.06 12.01 -28.54
N ALA A 23 35.65 12.49 -29.72
CA ALA A 23 34.26 12.89 -29.98
C ALA A 23 33.30 11.70 -29.93
N LEU A 24 33.68 10.55 -30.49
CA LEU A 24 32.89 9.31 -30.43
C LEU A 24 32.74 8.80 -28.99
N LYS A 25 33.82 8.82 -28.19
CA LYS A 25 33.76 8.47 -26.76
C LYS A 25 32.87 9.42 -25.97
N ALA A 26 32.98 10.73 -26.20
CA ALA A 26 32.17 11.73 -25.53
C ALA A 26 30.67 11.58 -25.88
N SER A 27 30.35 11.34 -27.16
CA SER A 27 28.97 11.10 -27.60
C SER A 27 28.37 9.83 -27.02
N SER A 28 29.16 8.75 -26.92
CA SER A 28 28.73 7.48 -26.32
C SER A 28 28.47 7.65 -24.81
N SER A 29 29.39 8.31 -24.09
CA SER A 29 29.22 8.60 -22.66
C SER A 29 27.99 9.44 -22.36
N ALA A 30 27.71 10.48 -23.15
CA ALA A 30 26.54 11.35 -22.96
C ALA A 30 25.21 10.67 -23.33
N ALA A 31 25.22 9.70 -24.25
CA ALA A 31 24.05 8.89 -24.55
C ALA A 31 23.75 7.94 -23.37
N LEU A 32 24.75 7.22 -22.88
CA LEU A 32 24.64 6.34 -21.72
C LEU A 32 24.12 7.08 -20.48
N GLU A 33 24.70 8.23 -20.16
CA GLU A 33 24.29 9.02 -19.00
C GLU A 33 22.81 9.47 -19.07
N ARG A 34 22.30 9.76 -20.28
CA ARG A 34 20.89 10.08 -20.49
C ARG A 34 20.01 8.86 -20.30
N THR A 35 20.40 7.71 -20.84
CA THR A 35 19.66 6.44 -20.64
C THR A 35 19.57 6.08 -19.17
N PHE A 36 20.67 6.21 -18.41
CA PHE A 36 20.66 5.93 -16.97
C PHE A 36 19.81 6.90 -16.17
N ARG A 37 19.86 8.19 -16.51
CA ARG A 37 18.97 9.18 -15.87
C ARG A 37 17.49 8.87 -16.14
N SER A 38 17.16 8.42 -17.35
CA SER A 38 15.80 7.98 -17.68
C SER A 38 15.40 6.77 -16.85
N ALA A 39 16.19 5.69 -16.88
CA ALA A 39 15.85 4.46 -16.17
C ALA A 39 15.75 4.66 -14.65
N ARG A 40 16.58 5.54 -14.07
CA ARG A 40 16.45 5.92 -12.66
C ARG A 40 15.13 6.65 -12.38
N ALA A 41 14.73 7.57 -13.25
CA ALA A 41 13.46 8.27 -13.12
C ALA A 41 12.27 7.30 -13.23
N ASP A 42 12.37 6.31 -14.12
CA ASP A 42 11.35 5.26 -14.27
C ASP A 42 11.25 4.39 -12.99
N LEU A 43 12.40 4.01 -12.40
CA LEU A 43 12.44 3.28 -11.13
C LEU A 43 11.86 4.09 -9.96
N ASP A 44 12.22 5.38 -9.86
CA ASP A 44 11.67 6.27 -8.84
C ASP A 44 10.14 6.41 -9.00
N ALA A 45 9.64 6.50 -10.24
CA ALA A 45 8.19 6.55 -10.51
C ALA A 45 7.47 5.25 -10.10
N ILE A 46 8.08 4.07 -10.31
CA ILE A 46 7.52 2.79 -9.83
C ILE A 46 7.44 2.77 -8.31
N ARG A 47 8.49 3.24 -7.62
CA ARG A 47 8.53 3.29 -6.15
C ARG A 47 7.49 4.23 -5.57
N ASP A 48 7.32 5.41 -6.16
CA ASP A 48 6.27 6.35 -5.77
C ASP A 48 4.89 5.72 -5.96
N ARG A 49 4.67 5.00 -7.06
CA ARG A 49 3.41 4.28 -7.30
C ARG A 49 3.14 3.20 -6.26
N ILE A 50 4.14 2.45 -5.82
CA ILE A 50 3.98 1.44 -4.77
C ILE A 50 3.61 2.10 -3.44
N ALA A 51 4.27 3.21 -3.08
CA ALA A 51 3.95 3.95 -1.87
C ALA A 51 2.50 4.48 -1.88
N ASP A 52 2.05 5.01 -3.02
CA ASP A 52 0.66 5.47 -3.20
C ASP A 52 -0.34 4.32 -3.04
N LEU A 53 -0.08 3.16 -3.66
CA LEU A 53 -0.92 1.97 -3.55
C LEU A 53 -0.99 1.43 -2.12
N GLN A 54 0.13 1.39 -1.40
CA GLN A 54 0.17 1.00 0.01
C GLN A 54 -0.62 1.98 0.89
N ALA A 55 -0.55 3.29 0.60
CA ALA A 55 -1.34 4.30 1.30
C ALA A 55 -2.84 4.16 1.01
N GLU A 56 -3.24 3.86 -0.23
CA GLU A 56 -4.63 3.55 -0.59
C GLU A 56 -5.13 2.29 0.13
N ARG A 57 -4.32 1.23 0.16
CA ARG A 57 -4.63 -0.01 0.88
C ARG A 57 -4.88 0.25 2.35
N ALA A 58 -4.01 1.02 3.01
CA ALA A 58 -4.19 1.40 4.41
C ALA A 58 -5.50 2.18 4.63
N LYS A 59 -5.85 3.11 3.73
CA LYS A 59 -7.13 3.83 3.81
C LYS A 59 -8.31 2.86 3.80
N VAL A 60 -8.33 1.88 2.88
CA VAL A 60 -9.40 0.87 2.77
C VAL A 60 -9.49 -0.01 4.02
N GLU A 61 -8.36 -0.39 4.62
CA GLU A 61 -8.34 -1.18 5.86
C GLU A 61 -9.01 -0.44 7.03
N PHE A 62 -8.74 0.85 7.16
CA PHE A 62 -9.28 1.70 8.22
C PHE A 62 -10.67 2.29 7.92
N MET A 63 -11.24 2.04 6.73
CA MET A 63 -12.60 2.51 6.43
C MET A 63 -13.62 1.87 7.39
N PRO A 64 -14.67 2.61 7.80
CA PRO A 64 -15.77 2.06 8.55
C PRO A 64 -16.48 0.92 7.81
N ARG A 65 -17.18 0.08 8.58
CA ARG A 65 -18.13 -0.91 8.01
C ARG A 65 -19.33 -0.17 7.44
N ASP A 66 -20.00 -0.78 6.47
CA ASP A 66 -21.24 -0.23 5.94
C ASP A 66 -22.30 -0.06 7.05
N LEU A 67 -23.15 0.95 6.88
CA LEU A 67 -24.15 1.32 7.87
C LEU A 67 -25.12 0.18 8.19
N GLY A 68 -25.45 -0.66 7.19
CA GLY A 68 -26.37 -1.79 7.38
C GLY A 68 -25.78 -2.90 8.25
N THR A 69 -24.47 -3.17 8.12
CA THR A 69 -23.75 -4.09 9.00
C THR A 69 -23.66 -3.53 10.42
N ILE A 70 -23.32 -2.23 10.57
CA ILE A 70 -23.28 -1.56 11.88
C ILE A 70 -24.66 -1.62 12.55
N GLU A 71 -25.73 -1.33 11.80
CA GLU A 71 -27.10 -1.37 12.32
C GLU A 71 -27.45 -2.76 12.86
N LYS A 72 -27.13 -3.82 12.12
CA LYS A 72 -27.35 -5.21 12.56
C LYS A 72 -26.55 -5.55 13.82
N GLU A 73 -25.30 -5.09 13.92
CA GLU A 73 -24.47 -5.31 15.11
C GLU A 73 -25.01 -4.57 16.33
N VAL A 74 -25.52 -3.35 16.14
CA VAL A 74 -26.19 -2.59 17.20
C VAL A 74 -27.46 -3.30 17.66
N ASP A 75 -28.29 -3.78 16.73
CA ASP A 75 -29.49 -4.56 17.04
C ASP A 75 -29.13 -5.82 17.85
N GLN A 76 -28.14 -6.59 17.40
CA GLN A 76 -27.66 -7.77 18.11
C GLN A 76 -27.12 -7.45 19.51
N ALA A 77 -26.39 -6.34 19.66
CA ALA A 77 -25.88 -5.89 20.95
C ALA A 77 -27.01 -5.49 21.91
N ILE A 78 -28.03 -4.78 21.42
CA ILE A 78 -29.23 -4.42 22.19
C ILE A 78 -29.98 -5.68 22.64
N GLU A 79 -30.24 -6.61 21.72
CA GLU A 79 -30.90 -7.88 22.03
C GLU A 79 -30.11 -8.72 23.05
N ALA A 80 -28.78 -8.79 22.90
CA ALA A 80 -27.91 -9.47 23.84
C ALA A 80 -27.96 -8.82 25.23
N ALA A 81 -27.99 -7.49 25.30
CA ALA A 81 -28.08 -6.78 26.56
C ALA A 81 -29.41 -7.01 27.28
N ILE A 82 -30.53 -7.00 26.53
CA ILE A 82 -31.87 -7.29 27.06
C ILE A 82 -31.95 -8.73 27.58
N ARG A 83 -31.45 -9.71 26.81
CA ARG A 83 -31.49 -11.14 27.20
C ARG A 83 -30.66 -11.43 28.44
N ASN A 84 -29.45 -10.88 28.52
CA ASN A 84 -28.50 -11.22 29.58
C ASN A 84 -28.77 -10.48 30.89
N ARG A 85 -29.49 -9.35 30.85
CA ARG A 85 -29.83 -8.56 32.03
C ARG A 85 -31.21 -7.92 31.86
N PRO A 86 -32.30 -8.69 31.98
CA PRO A 86 -33.61 -8.08 32.13
C PRO A 86 -33.50 -7.13 33.34
N LEU A 87 -33.97 -5.90 33.18
CA LEU A 87 -34.11 -4.95 34.29
C LEU A 87 -35.08 -5.55 35.30
N PHE A 88 -34.54 -6.36 36.20
CA PHE A 88 -35.30 -6.99 37.24
C PHE A 88 -35.23 -6.08 38.45
N PHE A 89 -36.34 -5.43 38.72
CA PHE A 89 -36.54 -4.60 39.89
C PHE A 89 -37.35 -5.40 40.92
N PRO A 90 -36.74 -6.35 41.67
CA PRO A 90 -37.47 -7.20 42.61
C PRO A 90 -38.20 -6.40 43.69
N PHE A 91 -37.75 -5.17 43.95
CA PHE A 91 -38.43 -4.28 44.89
C PHE A 91 -39.80 -3.81 44.38
N LEU A 92 -40.06 -3.74 43.06
CA LEU A 92 -41.40 -3.44 42.54
C LEU A 92 -42.41 -4.55 42.86
N LEU A 93 -41.91 -5.76 43.15
CA LEU A 93 -42.71 -6.90 43.59
C LEU A 93 -42.92 -6.94 45.11
N ARG A 94 -42.24 -6.08 45.89
CA ARG A 94 -42.36 -6.00 47.35
C ARG A 94 -43.26 -4.83 47.73
N GLN A 95 -44.30 -5.06 48.53
CA GLN A 95 -45.21 -4.02 49.05
C GLN A 95 -44.60 -3.18 50.19
N GLU A 96 -43.27 -3.02 50.27
CA GLU A 96 -42.66 -2.24 51.34
C GLU A 96 -42.64 -0.73 51.01
N PRO A 97 -43.03 0.15 51.95
CA PRO A 97 -43.26 1.58 51.69
C PRO A 97 -41.98 2.44 51.58
N HIS A 98 -40.79 1.85 51.42
CA HIS A 98 -39.53 2.59 51.40
C HIS A 98 -39.02 2.77 49.96
N TYR A 99 -39.02 4.02 49.46
CA TYR A 99 -38.59 4.40 48.10
C TYR A 99 -37.06 4.48 47.92
N LEU A 100 -36.29 4.63 49.01
CA LEU A 100 -34.81 4.76 48.96
C LEU A 100 -34.04 3.57 48.33
N PRO A 101 -34.47 2.30 48.46
CA PRO A 101 -33.80 1.15 47.82
C PRO A 101 -33.88 1.15 46.29
N VAL A 102 -34.89 1.82 45.71
CA VAL A 102 -35.14 1.86 44.26
C VAL A 102 -34.04 2.62 43.53
N ILE A 103 -33.72 3.83 44.01
CA ILE A 103 -32.70 4.70 43.43
C ILE A 103 -31.33 4.04 43.53
N GLY A 104 -31.00 3.43 44.69
CA GLY A 104 -29.73 2.72 44.87
C GLY A 104 -29.58 1.51 43.94
N ALA A 105 -30.63 0.71 43.75
CA ALA A 105 -30.61 -0.44 42.85
C ALA A 105 -30.52 -0.03 41.37
N PHE A 106 -31.19 1.06 40.98
CA PHE A 106 -31.07 1.64 39.65
C PHE A 106 -29.66 2.16 39.40
N ASN A 107 -29.12 3.01 40.29
CA ASN A 107 -27.76 3.56 40.16
C ASN A 107 -26.72 2.45 40.07
N LYS A 108 -26.83 1.42 40.91
CA LYS A 108 -25.92 0.26 40.85
C LYS A 108 -26.03 -0.48 39.51
N SER A 109 -27.23 -0.68 38.98
CA SER A 109 -27.43 -1.32 37.66
C SER A 109 -26.87 -0.45 36.53
N PHE A 110 -27.06 0.87 36.62
CA PHE A 110 -26.56 1.85 35.68
C PHE A 110 -25.03 1.92 35.67
N GLU A 111 -24.40 1.97 36.86
CA GLU A 111 -22.95 1.93 37.02
C GLU A 111 -22.34 0.64 36.46
N MET A 112 -23.02 -0.51 36.66
CA MET A 112 -22.52 -1.79 36.17
C MET A 112 -22.70 -2.00 34.66
N ASN A 113 -23.75 -1.46 34.06
CA ASN A 113 -24.02 -1.58 32.62
C ASN A 113 -25.08 -0.56 32.15
N ALA A 114 -24.69 0.70 31.99
CA ALA A 114 -25.58 1.76 31.50
C ALA A 114 -26.22 1.41 30.15
N PHE A 115 -25.47 0.78 29.24
CA PHE A 115 -25.96 0.35 27.94
C PHE A 115 -27.16 -0.61 28.07
N GLY A 116 -27.04 -1.64 28.91
CA GLY A 116 -28.12 -2.60 29.15
C GLY A 116 -29.36 -1.98 29.79
N VAL A 117 -29.17 -1.01 30.70
CA VAL A 117 -30.30 -0.25 31.27
C VAL A 117 -31.06 0.50 30.18
N PHE A 118 -30.36 1.25 29.32
CA PHE A 118 -31.01 1.98 28.23
C PHE A 118 -31.64 1.06 27.19
N ALA A 119 -30.98 -0.05 26.85
CA ALA A 119 -31.51 -1.05 25.92
C ALA A 119 -32.84 -1.63 26.40
N ALA A 120 -32.96 -1.91 27.70
CA ALA A 120 -34.18 -2.43 28.30
C ALA A 120 -35.29 -1.38 28.50
N LEU A 121 -34.94 -0.09 28.62
CA LEU A 121 -35.93 0.99 28.78
C LEU A 121 -36.51 1.48 27.45
N ASP A 122 -35.65 1.75 26.46
CA ASP A 122 -36.03 2.33 25.17
C ASP A 122 -34.99 1.97 24.09
N ALA A 123 -35.00 0.70 23.67
CA ALA A 123 -34.15 0.19 22.60
C ALA A 123 -34.22 1.02 21.30
N PRO A 124 -35.40 1.43 20.79
CA PRO A 124 -35.48 2.26 19.58
C PRO A 124 -34.74 3.59 19.72
N ARG A 125 -34.90 4.30 20.84
CA ARG A 125 -34.21 5.58 21.06
C ARG A 125 -32.71 5.42 21.27
N LEU A 126 -32.29 4.36 21.97
CA LEU A 126 -30.87 4.03 22.12
C LEU A 126 -30.22 3.75 20.76
N LYS A 127 -30.85 2.91 19.93
CA LYS A 127 -30.40 2.65 18.56
C LYS A 127 -30.28 3.94 17.76
N ALA A 128 -31.33 4.77 17.76
CA ALA A 128 -31.32 6.04 17.04
C ALA A 128 -30.17 6.96 17.50
N ALA A 129 -29.89 7.04 18.81
CA ALA A 129 -28.80 7.84 19.35
C ALA A 129 -27.41 7.31 18.94
N ILE A 130 -27.22 5.99 18.92
CA ILE A 130 -25.96 5.37 18.47
C ILE A 130 -25.77 5.62 16.97
N MET A 131 -26.78 5.29 16.17
CA MET A 131 -26.72 5.42 14.71
C MET A 131 -26.53 6.88 14.26
N ALA A 132 -27.02 7.86 15.02
CA ALA A 132 -26.81 9.28 14.73
C ALA A 132 -25.34 9.73 14.78
N THR A 133 -24.46 8.94 15.42
CA THR A 133 -23.01 9.23 15.52
C THR A 133 -22.16 8.39 14.58
N MET A 134 -22.76 7.43 13.86
CA MET A 134 -22.02 6.51 13.01
C MET A 134 -21.68 7.15 11.67
N PRO A 135 -20.51 6.84 11.09
CA PRO A 135 -20.15 7.29 9.76
C PRO A 135 -21.14 6.71 8.74
N THR A 136 -21.44 7.51 7.71
CA THR A 136 -22.35 7.10 6.62
C THR A 136 -21.58 6.49 5.44
N ASP A 137 -20.28 6.77 5.37
CA ASP A 137 -19.33 6.25 4.42
C ASP A 137 -18.64 4.99 4.97
N GLY A 138 -19.16 3.83 4.56
CA GLY A 138 -18.61 2.53 4.95
C GLY A 138 -18.64 1.53 3.81
N LEU A 139 -17.72 0.56 3.85
CA LEU A 139 -17.68 -0.54 2.89
C LEU A 139 -18.27 -1.81 3.49
N THR A 140 -19.02 -2.54 2.67
CA THR A 140 -19.39 -3.92 3.00
C THR A 140 -18.13 -4.78 3.10
N GLN A 141 -18.20 -5.87 3.88
CA GLN A 141 -17.07 -6.77 4.04
C GLN A 141 -16.59 -7.32 2.69
N GLU A 142 -17.53 -7.68 1.81
CA GLU A 142 -17.23 -8.20 0.47
C GLU A 142 -16.55 -7.14 -0.41
N SER A 143 -17.06 -5.90 -0.43
CA SER A 143 -16.45 -4.81 -1.18
C SER A 143 -15.06 -4.48 -0.65
N ARG A 144 -14.88 -4.43 0.67
CA ARG A 144 -13.58 -4.24 1.30
C ARG A 144 -12.60 -5.32 0.89
N SER A 145 -12.97 -6.60 0.98
CA SER A 145 -12.10 -7.71 0.58
C SER A 145 -11.74 -7.66 -0.90
N ALA A 146 -12.69 -7.32 -1.78
CA ALA A 146 -12.44 -7.21 -3.21
C ALA A 146 -11.48 -6.04 -3.53
N GLN A 147 -11.63 -4.89 -2.86
CA GLN A 147 -10.73 -3.76 -3.03
C GLN A 147 -9.33 -4.05 -2.52
N LEU A 148 -9.21 -4.68 -1.35
CA LEU A 148 -7.91 -5.09 -0.81
C LEU A 148 -7.21 -6.09 -1.73
N ALA A 149 -7.91 -7.13 -2.19
CA ALA A 149 -7.34 -8.10 -3.12
C ALA A 149 -6.89 -7.46 -4.44
N ARG A 150 -7.63 -6.49 -4.96
CA ARG A 150 -7.24 -5.71 -6.14
C ARG A 150 -5.96 -4.91 -5.87
N LEU A 151 -5.91 -4.16 -4.76
CA LEU A 151 -4.75 -3.37 -4.39
C LEU A 151 -3.51 -4.25 -4.12
N ASP A 152 -3.68 -5.40 -3.47
CA ASP A 152 -2.62 -6.37 -3.24
C ASP A 152 -2.05 -6.90 -4.56
N ALA A 153 -2.90 -7.18 -5.55
CA ALA A 153 -2.46 -7.59 -6.88
C ALA A 153 -1.74 -6.47 -7.64
N GLU A 154 -2.22 -5.22 -7.55
CA GLU A 154 -1.57 -4.06 -8.16
C GLU A 154 -0.20 -3.76 -7.52
N ILE A 155 -0.10 -3.86 -6.19
CA ILE A 155 1.17 -3.73 -5.45
C ILE A 155 2.13 -4.82 -5.90
N LEU A 156 1.71 -6.09 -5.89
CA LEU A 156 2.54 -7.21 -6.32
C LEU A 156 3.08 -7.02 -7.74
N SER A 157 2.22 -6.59 -8.68
CA SER A 157 2.64 -6.32 -10.06
C SER A 157 3.67 -5.20 -10.14
N ALA A 158 3.52 -4.13 -9.35
CA ALA A 158 4.45 -3.01 -9.33
C ALA A 158 5.79 -3.41 -8.67
N GLU A 159 5.77 -4.25 -7.64
CA GLU A 159 6.97 -4.80 -7.01
C GLU A 159 7.77 -5.71 -7.96
N ILE A 160 7.08 -6.54 -8.74
CA ILE A 160 7.72 -7.35 -9.79
C ILE A 160 8.37 -6.44 -10.85
N ALA A 161 7.66 -5.39 -11.29
CA ALA A 161 8.20 -4.44 -12.25
C ALA A 161 9.43 -3.68 -11.70
N GLU A 162 9.43 -3.31 -10.41
CA GLU A 162 10.60 -2.72 -9.75
C GLU A 162 11.81 -3.67 -9.78
N GLU A 163 11.61 -4.95 -9.43
CA GLU A 163 12.69 -5.93 -9.39
C GLU A 163 13.25 -6.22 -10.78
N VAL A 164 12.39 -6.35 -11.80
CA VAL A 164 12.81 -6.51 -13.20
C VAL A 164 13.68 -5.32 -13.63
N ALA A 165 13.22 -4.09 -13.38
CA ALA A 165 13.98 -2.88 -13.70
C ALA A 165 15.32 -2.80 -12.94
N CYS A 166 15.34 -3.25 -11.68
CA CYS A 166 16.59 -3.32 -10.91
C CYS A 166 17.56 -4.32 -11.55
N ARG A 167 17.14 -5.55 -11.85
CA ARG A 167 17.99 -6.58 -12.46
C ARG A 167 18.53 -6.15 -13.82
N GLU A 168 17.71 -5.54 -14.66
CA GLU A 168 18.13 -4.99 -15.95
C GLU A 168 19.22 -3.91 -15.78
N LEU A 169 19.05 -3.01 -14.81
CA LEU A 169 20.04 -1.99 -14.51
C LEU A 169 21.33 -2.58 -13.94
N GLU A 170 21.24 -3.59 -13.09
CA GLU A 170 22.41 -4.30 -12.56
C GLU A 170 23.21 -4.99 -13.67
N LEU A 171 22.53 -5.68 -14.60
CA LEU A 171 23.15 -6.30 -15.76
C LEU A 171 23.84 -5.27 -16.67
N ALA A 172 23.19 -4.12 -16.89
CA ALA A 172 23.74 -3.05 -17.72
C ALA A 172 24.93 -2.31 -17.06
N LEU A 173 24.92 -2.18 -15.73
CA LEU A 173 25.93 -1.42 -14.97
C LEU A 173 27.07 -2.28 -14.43
N GLY A 174 26.83 -3.58 -14.25
CA GLY A 174 27.73 -4.48 -13.53
C GLY A 174 27.88 -4.11 -12.05
N THR A 175 26.85 -3.53 -11.44
CA THR A 175 26.83 -3.11 -10.03
C THR A 175 25.50 -3.42 -9.38
N ASP A 176 25.53 -3.83 -8.12
CA ASP A 176 24.31 -4.09 -7.34
C ASP A 176 23.51 -2.81 -7.08
N MET A 177 22.19 -2.91 -7.25
CA MET A 177 21.22 -1.88 -6.97
C MET A 177 20.61 -2.07 -5.57
N PRO A 178 20.42 -0.99 -4.80
CA PRO A 178 19.76 -1.09 -3.50
C PRO A 178 18.26 -1.36 -3.69
N ARG A 179 17.79 -2.45 -3.08
CA ARG A 179 16.37 -2.79 -2.97
C ARG A 179 15.74 -2.02 -1.81
N ARG A 180 14.41 -1.88 -1.82
CA ARG A 180 13.66 -1.36 -0.67
C ARG A 180 13.71 -2.37 0.48
N ALA A 181 13.59 -1.89 1.72
CA ALA A 181 13.67 -2.73 2.91
C ALA A 181 12.39 -3.56 3.15
N ASP A 182 11.27 -3.13 2.58
CA ASP A 182 9.94 -3.75 2.71
C ASP A 182 9.57 -4.66 1.53
N VAL A 183 10.48 -4.88 0.58
CA VAL A 183 10.22 -5.71 -0.60
C VAL A 183 9.90 -7.15 -0.21
N ASN A 184 8.92 -7.75 -0.89
CA ASN A 184 8.54 -9.13 -0.68
C ASN A 184 9.71 -10.08 -1.01
N PRO A 185 10.23 -10.88 -0.05
CA PRO A 185 11.35 -11.78 -0.30
C PRO A 185 11.10 -12.80 -1.41
N ALA A 186 9.85 -13.18 -1.65
CA ALA A 186 9.50 -14.11 -2.73
C ALA A 186 9.82 -13.54 -4.12
N ILE A 187 9.69 -12.22 -4.32
CA ILE A 187 10.00 -11.55 -5.58
C ILE A 187 11.53 -11.50 -5.79
N LEU A 188 12.28 -11.19 -4.73
CA LEU A 188 13.75 -11.15 -4.79
C LEU A 188 14.36 -12.51 -5.13
N LEU A 189 13.76 -13.59 -4.62
CA LEU A 189 14.23 -14.96 -4.82
C LEU A 189 13.63 -15.62 -6.06
N ALA A 190 12.73 -14.95 -6.78
CA ALA A 190 12.09 -15.51 -7.97
C ALA A 190 13.13 -15.68 -9.10
N PRO A 191 13.16 -16.85 -9.77
CA PRO A 191 13.94 -17.04 -10.98
C PRO A 191 13.56 -16.05 -12.08
N ASP A 192 14.51 -15.68 -12.94
CA ASP A 192 14.30 -14.72 -14.03
C ASP A 192 13.10 -15.10 -14.93
N VAL A 193 12.92 -16.39 -15.20
CA VAL A 193 11.81 -16.94 -15.99
C VAL A 193 10.44 -16.67 -15.35
N GLU A 194 10.35 -16.67 -14.02
CA GLU A 194 9.08 -16.47 -13.30
C GLU A 194 8.68 -14.99 -13.20
N ILE A 195 9.63 -14.07 -13.34
CA ILE A 195 9.39 -12.62 -13.34
C ILE A 195 9.30 -12.02 -14.75
N GLY A 196 9.31 -12.85 -15.80
CA GLY A 196 9.15 -12.42 -17.19
C GLY A 196 10.43 -11.92 -17.87
N LEU A 197 11.60 -12.16 -17.27
CA LEU A 197 12.88 -11.97 -17.95
C LEU A 197 13.17 -13.21 -18.81
N GLU A 198 12.56 -13.26 -19.99
CA GLU A 198 12.99 -14.20 -21.02
C GLU A 198 14.37 -13.76 -21.51
N VAL A 199 15.41 -14.43 -21.04
CA VAL A 199 16.74 -14.29 -21.65
C VAL A 199 16.61 -14.89 -23.04
N GLU A 200 16.48 -14.05 -24.07
CA GLU A 200 16.71 -14.48 -25.44
C GLU A 200 18.11 -15.08 -25.46
N THR A 201 18.19 -16.41 -25.44
CA THR A 201 19.42 -17.12 -25.69
C THR A 201 19.80 -16.76 -27.11
N VAL A 202 20.73 -15.82 -27.25
CA VAL A 202 21.33 -15.51 -28.54
C VAL A 202 21.99 -16.80 -28.97
N ASP A 203 21.28 -17.57 -29.81
CA ASP A 203 21.82 -18.75 -30.48
C ASP A 203 23.00 -18.21 -31.30
N GLU A 204 24.20 -18.31 -30.73
CA GLU A 204 25.46 -18.09 -31.42
C GLU A 204 25.59 -19.18 -32.49
N ALA A 205 24.91 -18.97 -33.61
CA ALA A 205 25.10 -19.73 -34.83
C ALA A 205 26.55 -19.54 -35.29
N ARG A 206 27.38 -20.53 -34.96
CA ARG A 206 28.68 -20.79 -35.58
C ARG A 206 28.50 -21.58 -36.88
#